data_AF-A0A800MTG8-F1
#
_entry.id   AF-A0A800MTG8-F1
#
_cell.length_a   1.000
_cell.length_b   1.000
_cell.length_c   1.000
_cell.angle_alpha   90.00
_cell.angle_beta   90.00
_cell.angle_gamma   90.00
#
_symmetry.space_group_name_H-M   'P 1'
#
loop_
_entity.id
_entity.type
_entity.pdbx_description
1 polymer ?
#
loop_
_entity_poly.entity_id
_entity_poly.type
_entity_poly.pdbx_seq_one_letter_code
_entity_poly.pdbx_strand_id
1 'polypeptide(L)'
;MDQFFSILSNMAKERPVFHSEADFQHALAWEIHNKNPNSKLRLEYNPAISDGNMYIDIWVTHPNGSRTAIELKYITQKISLQLIDEVFNLKNHGAPDLARYDFIKDIMRIETVCNTLGNTNGFAIILSNESALWKQPVLPDKVPNDIEYRIHNGKILEGELNWGQNTGQGTMNGRESSLNLLGTYKLDWLHYSKVMESTGGEFKIAIIEVPVKLKE
;
A
#
# COMPACT_ATOMS: atom_id res chain seq x y z
N MET A 1 5.36 1.30 15.51
CA MET A 1 6.20 1.19 14.30
C MET A 1 7.12 -0.04 14.33
N ASP A 2 8.01 -0.19 15.33
CA ASP A 2 9.04 -1.26 15.37
C ASP A 2 8.50 -2.70 15.27
N GLN A 3 7.42 -3.01 15.99
CA GLN A 3 6.80 -4.33 15.92
C GLN A 3 6.28 -4.65 14.52
N PHE A 4 5.73 -3.65 13.81
CA PHE A 4 5.18 -3.80 12.47
C PHE A 4 6.28 -4.05 11.43
N PHE A 5 7.38 -3.30 11.51
CA PHE A 5 8.58 -3.57 10.70
C PHE A 5 9.16 -4.95 10.97
N SER A 6 9.13 -5.43 12.23
CA SER A 6 9.60 -6.78 12.56
C SER A 6 8.75 -7.88 11.91
N ILE A 7 7.42 -7.69 11.84
CA ILE A 7 6.50 -8.61 11.15
C ILE A 7 6.88 -8.70 9.68
N LEU A 8 6.97 -7.55 8.99
CA LEU A 8 7.29 -7.51 7.56
C LEU A 8 8.69 -8.06 7.25
N SER A 9 9.67 -7.80 8.13
CA SER A 9 11.03 -8.34 7.98
C SER A 9 11.09 -9.86 8.14
N ASN A 10 10.25 -10.44 9.00
CA ASN A 10 10.15 -11.90 9.13
C ASN A 10 9.38 -12.49 7.95
N MET A 11 8.28 -11.86 7.53
CA MET A 11 7.53 -12.27 6.33
C MET A 11 8.42 -12.29 5.09
N ALA A 12 9.30 -11.30 4.91
CA ALA A 12 10.22 -11.26 3.78
C ALA A 12 11.13 -12.50 3.69
N LYS A 13 11.48 -13.12 4.82
CA LYS A 13 12.31 -14.33 4.87
C LYS A 13 11.51 -15.60 4.59
N GLU A 14 10.34 -15.71 5.21
CA GLU A 14 9.48 -16.90 5.13
C GLU A 14 8.66 -16.94 3.84
N ARG A 15 8.20 -15.78 3.37
CA ARG A 15 7.31 -15.58 2.22
C ARG A 15 7.82 -14.43 1.35
N PRO A 16 8.93 -14.63 0.61
CA PRO A 16 9.55 -13.58 -0.19
C PRO A 16 8.72 -13.13 -1.39
N VAL A 17 7.70 -13.89 -1.79
CA VAL A 17 6.80 -13.62 -2.92
C VAL A 17 5.42 -14.18 -2.60
N PHE A 18 4.36 -13.60 -3.19
CA PHE A 18 2.97 -13.97 -2.96
C PHE A 18 2.28 -14.26 -4.30
N HIS A 19 1.25 -15.10 -4.29
CA HIS A 19 0.50 -15.40 -5.53
C HIS A 19 -0.44 -14.27 -5.95
N SER A 20 -0.91 -13.48 -4.98
CA SER A 20 -1.88 -12.42 -5.19
C SER A 20 -1.89 -11.43 -4.03
N GLU A 21 -2.61 -10.32 -4.20
CA GLU A 21 -2.87 -9.36 -3.12
C GLU A 21 -3.59 -10.02 -1.93
N ALA A 22 -4.56 -10.91 -2.19
CA ALA A 22 -5.25 -11.66 -1.14
C ALA A 22 -4.33 -12.64 -0.39
N ASP A 23 -3.37 -13.25 -1.09
CA ASP A 23 -2.36 -14.10 -0.45
C ASP A 23 -1.43 -13.27 0.46
N PHE A 24 -1.00 -12.09 0.00
CA PHE A 24 -0.25 -11.16 0.83
C PHE A 24 -1.07 -10.67 2.04
N GLN A 25 -2.35 -10.32 1.84
CA GLN A 25 -3.28 -9.93 2.90
C GLN A 25 -3.42 -11.02 3.96
N HIS A 26 -3.66 -12.26 3.54
CA HIS A 26 -3.76 -13.40 4.44
C HIS A 26 -2.47 -13.60 5.24
N ALA A 27 -1.31 -13.55 4.59
CA ALA A 27 -0.01 -13.71 5.24
C ALA A 27 0.24 -12.65 6.32
N LEU A 28 -0.03 -11.38 5.99
CA LEU A 28 0.16 -10.28 6.91
C LEU A 28 -0.80 -10.37 8.10
N ALA A 29 -2.07 -10.67 7.84
CA ALA A 29 -3.07 -10.84 8.89
C ALA A 29 -2.70 -11.98 9.85
N TRP A 30 -2.21 -13.10 9.32
CA TRP A 30 -1.76 -14.23 10.12
C TRP A 30 -0.61 -13.85 11.06
N GLU A 31 0.41 -13.16 10.55
CA GLU A 31 1.54 -12.73 11.38
C GLU A 31 1.15 -11.69 12.43
N ILE A 32 0.26 -10.75 12.09
CA ILE A 32 -0.29 -9.79 13.04
C ILE A 32 -1.02 -10.52 14.17
N HIS A 33 -1.85 -11.52 13.84
CA HIS A 33 -2.58 -12.32 14.82
C HIS A 33 -1.63 -13.11 15.73
N ASN A 34 -0.62 -13.77 15.16
CA ASN A 34 0.38 -14.52 15.93
C ASN A 34 1.14 -13.63 16.94
N LYS A 35 1.47 -12.39 16.55
CA LYS A 35 2.14 -11.43 17.44
C LYS A 35 1.21 -10.80 18.45
N ASN A 36 -0.09 -10.75 18.18
CA ASN A 36 -1.10 -10.09 19.02
C ASN A 36 -2.33 -10.99 19.19
N PRO A 37 -2.20 -12.15 19.86
CA PRO A 37 -3.26 -13.16 19.91
C PRO A 37 -4.53 -12.68 20.64
N ASN A 38 -4.40 -11.65 21.48
CA ASN A 38 -5.53 -11.05 22.20
C ASN A 38 -6.27 -9.97 21.39
N SER A 39 -5.75 -9.57 20.22
CA SER A 39 -6.40 -8.60 19.35
C SER A 39 -7.45 -9.28 18.47
N LYS A 40 -8.56 -8.57 18.21
CA LYS A 40 -9.60 -9.04 17.27
C LYS A 40 -9.25 -8.56 15.87
N LEU A 41 -9.00 -9.50 14.97
CA LEU A 41 -8.69 -9.23 13.56
C LEU A 41 -9.90 -9.54 12.67
N ARG A 42 -10.18 -8.67 11.71
CA ARG A 42 -11.16 -8.86 10.64
C ARG A 42 -10.53 -8.49 9.30
N LEU A 43 -10.78 -9.30 8.28
CA LEU A 43 -10.48 -8.96 6.89
C LEU A 43 -11.71 -8.32 6.25
N GLU A 44 -11.50 -7.44 5.26
CA GLU A 44 -12.57 -6.80 4.50
C GLU A 44 -13.63 -6.20 5.44
N TYR A 45 -13.20 -5.35 6.37
CA TYR A 45 -14.04 -4.84 7.43
C TYR A 45 -14.62 -3.47 7.07
N ASN A 46 -15.94 -3.32 7.16
CA ASN A 46 -16.60 -2.02 7.05
C ASN A 46 -16.80 -1.40 8.45
N PRO A 47 -16.11 -0.29 8.77
CA PRO A 47 -16.25 0.36 10.07
C PRO A 47 -17.52 1.21 10.23
N ALA A 48 -18.39 1.26 9.20
CA ALA A 48 -19.67 1.97 9.16
C ALA A 48 -19.55 3.48 9.49
N ILE A 49 -18.50 4.12 8.97
CA ILE A 49 -18.21 5.55 9.20
C ILE A 49 -18.68 6.47 8.07
N SER A 50 -19.16 5.89 6.97
CA SER A 50 -19.66 6.59 5.80
C SER A 50 -20.92 5.89 5.30
N ASP A 51 -21.82 6.62 4.64
CA ASP A 51 -23.05 6.07 4.05
C ASP A 51 -22.79 5.06 2.92
N GLY A 52 -21.53 4.94 2.46
CA GLY A 52 -21.09 3.96 1.46
C GLY A 52 -20.38 2.73 2.04
N ASN A 53 -20.23 1.71 1.20
CA ASN A 53 -19.41 0.52 1.48
C ASN A 53 -17.92 0.85 1.43
N MET A 54 -17.35 1.25 2.57
CA MET A 54 -15.91 1.39 2.76
C MET A 54 -15.38 0.14 3.47
N TYR A 55 -14.73 -0.75 2.74
CA TYR A 55 -14.08 -1.92 3.30
C TYR A 55 -12.58 -1.65 3.45
N ILE A 56 -12.05 -2.00 4.62
CA ILE A 56 -10.63 -1.94 4.95
C ILE A 56 -10.08 -3.37 4.91
N ASP A 57 -8.96 -3.57 4.19
CA ASP A 57 -8.36 -4.89 3.97
C ASP A 57 -8.12 -5.65 5.27
N ILE A 58 -7.51 -5.01 6.27
CA ILE A 58 -7.28 -5.58 7.60
C ILE A 58 -7.65 -4.58 8.68
N TRP A 59 -8.50 -5.02 9.60
CA TRP A 59 -8.90 -4.27 10.77
C TRP A 59 -8.51 -5.00 12.04
N VAL A 60 -7.80 -4.30 12.93
CA VAL A 60 -7.32 -4.84 14.20
C VAL A 60 -7.90 -4.01 15.34
N THR A 61 -8.57 -4.66 16.30
CA THR A 61 -8.99 -4.05 17.56
C THR A 61 -8.16 -4.65 18.70
N HIS A 62 -7.39 -3.80 19.38
CA HIS A 62 -6.49 -4.20 20.46
C HIS A 62 -7.23 -4.31 21.81
N PRO A 63 -6.67 -5.02 22.81
CA PRO A 63 -7.32 -5.20 24.12
C PRO A 63 -7.64 -3.89 24.87
N ASN A 64 -6.84 -2.84 24.65
CA ASN A 64 -7.07 -1.51 25.23
C ASN A 64 -8.12 -0.68 24.47
N GLY A 65 -8.77 -1.25 23.45
CA GLY A 65 -9.76 -0.59 22.61
C GLY A 65 -9.18 0.31 21.52
N SER A 66 -7.85 0.41 21.38
CA SER A 66 -7.26 1.07 20.21
C SER A 66 -7.44 0.21 18.95
N ARG A 67 -7.38 0.87 17.80
CA ARG A 67 -7.65 0.25 16.51
C ARG A 67 -6.53 0.55 15.52
N THR A 68 -6.29 -0.40 14.62
CA THR A 68 -5.39 -0.24 13.49
C THR A 68 -6.10 -0.66 12.22
N ALA A 69 -6.23 0.27 11.28
CA ALA A 69 -6.75 0.04 9.93
C ALA A 69 -5.58 -0.16 8.95
N ILE A 70 -5.63 -1.15 8.07
CA ILE A 70 -4.56 -1.41 7.11
C ILE A 70 -5.17 -1.59 5.73
N GLU A 71 -4.62 -0.86 4.77
CA GLU A 71 -4.83 -1.02 3.33
C GLU A 71 -3.53 -1.50 2.70
N LEU A 72 -3.62 -2.41 1.74
CA LEU A 72 -2.47 -2.96 1.07
C LEU A 72 -2.64 -3.07 -0.44
N LYS A 73 -1.51 -3.02 -1.13
CA LYS A 73 -1.40 -3.28 -2.57
C LYS A 73 -0.29 -4.26 -2.86
N TYR A 74 -0.55 -5.20 -3.77
CA TYR A 74 0.46 -6.08 -4.34
C TYR A 74 0.51 -5.91 -5.87
N ILE A 75 1.39 -5.01 -6.33
CA ILE A 75 1.49 -4.66 -7.75
C ILE A 75 2.62 -5.45 -8.39
N THR A 76 2.34 -6.21 -9.45
CA THR A 76 3.34 -7.12 -10.01
C THR A 76 3.67 -6.85 -11.47
N GLN A 77 4.95 -6.95 -11.81
CA GLN A 77 5.41 -7.30 -13.16
C GLN A 77 5.34 -8.82 -13.34
N LYS A 78 5.18 -9.24 -14.60
CA LYS A 78 5.13 -10.67 -14.94
C LYS A 78 6.47 -11.34 -14.64
N ILE A 79 6.43 -12.33 -13.76
CA ILE A 79 7.53 -13.26 -13.51
C ILE A 79 6.95 -14.67 -13.31
N SER A 80 7.71 -15.68 -13.71
CA SER A 80 7.44 -17.08 -13.42
C SER A 80 8.67 -17.67 -12.76
N LEU A 81 8.50 -18.27 -11.58
CA LEU A 81 9.59 -18.81 -10.80
C LEU A 81 9.13 -19.96 -9.91
N GLN A 82 10.08 -20.79 -9.51
CA GLN A 82 9.86 -21.85 -8.55
C GLN A 82 10.74 -21.60 -7.33
N LEU A 83 10.14 -21.55 -6.14
CA LEU A 83 10.87 -21.55 -4.87
C LEU A 83 10.61 -22.89 -4.20
N ILE A 84 11.67 -23.68 -3.99
CA ILE A 84 11.59 -25.01 -3.37
C ILE A 84 10.56 -25.89 -4.11
N ASP A 85 9.36 -26.06 -3.55
CA ASP A 85 8.25 -26.89 -3.99
C ASP A 85 7.03 -26.10 -4.49
N GLU A 86 7.13 -24.77 -4.57
CA GLU A 86 6.03 -23.88 -4.95
C GLU A 86 6.35 -23.09 -6.24
N VAL A 87 5.39 -23.04 -7.16
CA VAL A 87 5.52 -22.32 -8.44
C VAL A 87 4.68 -21.04 -8.41
N PHE A 88 5.33 -19.90 -8.59
CA PHE A 88 4.69 -18.59 -8.66
C PHE A 88 4.61 -18.10 -10.11
N ASN A 89 3.42 -17.71 -10.55
CA ASN A 89 3.17 -17.15 -11.88
C ASN A 89 2.48 -15.80 -11.74
N LEU A 90 3.27 -14.75 -11.56
CA LEU A 90 2.73 -13.40 -11.36
C LEU A 90 2.32 -12.80 -12.70
N LYS A 91 1.19 -12.09 -12.68
CA LYS A 91 0.70 -11.36 -13.85
C LYS A 91 1.37 -9.99 -13.91
N ASN A 92 1.47 -9.45 -15.12
CA ASN A 92 1.77 -8.03 -15.26
C ASN A 92 0.48 -7.24 -15.01
N HIS A 93 0.43 -6.46 -13.93
CA HIS A 93 -0.68 -5.54 -13.68
C HIS A 93 -0.62 -4.32 -14.60
N GLY A 94 0.58 -3.91 -15.06
CA GLY A 94 0.76 -2.72 -15.90
C GLY A 94 0.30 -1.44 -15.20
N ALA A 95 0.05 -0.39 -16.00
CA ALA A 95 -0.57 0.87 -15.57
C ALA A 95 -0.04 1.46 -14.23
N PRO A 96 1.27 1.72 -14.10
CA PRO A 96 1.85 2.21 -12.84
C PRO A 96 1.34 3.60 -12.44
N ASP A 97 0.85 4.39 -13.39
CA ASP A 97 0.12 5.64 -13.17
C ASP A 97 -1.19 5.44 -12.40
N LEU A 98 -1.97 4.42 -12.75
CA LEU A 98 -3.20 4.09 -12.02
C LEU A 98 -2.91 3.51 -10.64
N ALA A 99 -1.91 2.61 -10.54
CA ALA A 99 -1.51 2.01 -9.27
C ALA A 99 -1.04 3.06 -8.25
N ARG A 100 -0.36 4.11 -8.71
CA ARG A 100 0.03 5.28 -7.93
C ARG A 100 -1.15 6.03 -7.35
N TYR A 101 -2.12 6.37 -8.21
CA TYR A 101 -3.34 7.05 -7.79
C TYR A 101 -4.09 6.22 -6.75
N ASP A 102 -4.28 4.93 -7.00
CA ASP A 102 -5.03 4.05 -6.11
C ASP A 102 -4.36 3.92 -4.74
N PHE A 103 -3.03 3.78 -4.69
CA PHE A 103 -2.29 3.73 -3.43
C PHE A 103 -2.45 5.03 -2.62
N ILE A 104 -2.43 6.20 -3.26
CA ILE A 104 -2.64 7.49 -2.58
C ILE A 104 -4.09 7.61 -2.09
N LYS A 105 -5.05 7.11 -2.88
CA LYS A 105 -6.46 7.04 -2.49
C LYS A 105 -6.68 6.14 -1.28
N ASP A 106 -5.90 5.07 -1.13
CA ASP A 106 -5.92 4.22 0.06
C ASP A 106 -5.36 4.95 1.30
N ILE A 107 -4.32 5.79 1.14
CA ILE A 107 -3.86 6.68 2.23
C ILE A 107 -5.00 7.60 2.68
N MET A 108 -5.69 8.27 1.76
CA MET A 108 -6.85 9.12 2.08
C MET A 108 -7.98 8.34 2.77
N ARG A 109 -8.20 7.08 2.39
CA ARG A 109 -9.19 6.21 3.05
C ARG A 109 -8.81 5.96 4.50
N ILE A 110 -7.54 5.65 4.77
CA ILE A 110 -7.03 5.49 6.13
C ILE A 110 -7.12 6.82 6.90
N GLU A 111 -6.79 7.97 6.29
CA GLU A 111 -6.95 9.29 6.92
C GLU A 111 -8.40 9.53 7.34
N THR A 112 -9.36 9.19 6.48
CA THR A 112 -10.79 9.33 6.77
C THR A 112 -11.18 8.49 7.98
N VAL A 113 -10.73 7.23 8.04
CA VAL A 113 -10.95 6.32 9.17
C VAL A 113 -10.35 6.87 10.46
N CYS A 114 -9.07 7.24 10.46
CA CYS A 114 -8.35 7.72 11.63
C CYS A 114 -8.88 9.06 12.15
N ASN A 115 -9.36 9.94 11.26
CA ASN A 115 -9.96 11.21 11.65
C ASN A 115 -11.38 11.07 12.20
N THR A 116 -12.13 10.07 11.73
CA THR A 116 -13.53 9.85 12.15
C THR A 116 -13.59 9.03 13.44
N LEU A 117 -12.70 8.04 13.58
CA LEU A 117 -12.68 7.12 14.71
C LEU A 117 -11.51 7.44 15.65
N GLY A 118 -11.82 8.05 16.79
CA GLY A 118 -10.80 8.28 17.82
C GLY A 118 -10.08 7.00 18.26
N ASN A 119 -8.82 7.14 18.68
CA ASN A 119 -7.95 6.02 19.08
C ASN A 119 -7.73 4.97 17.96
N THR A 120 -7.66 5.44 16.71
CA THR A 120 -7.39 4.62 15.52
C THR A 120 -6.18 5.17 14.80
N ASN A 121 -5.18 4.33 14.55
CA ASN A 121 -4.13 4.60 13.57
C ASN A 121 -4.36 3.74 12.33
N GLY A 122 -3.54 3.94 11.30
CA GLY A 122 -3.56 3.00 10.18
C GLY A 122 -2.32 3.03 9.31
N PHE A 123 -2.29 2.08 8.40
CA PHE A 123 -1.17 1.85 7.49
C PHE A 123 -1.68 1.69 6.06
N ALA A 124 -1.06 2.37 5.11
CA ALA A 124 -1.16 2.04 3.70
C ALA A 124 0.16 1.40 3.25
N ILE A 125 0.08 0.22 2.65
CA ILE A 125 1.25 -0.62 2.33
C ILE A 125 1.23 -0.94 0.85
N ILE A 126 2.36 -0.80 0.17
CA ILE A 126 2.50 -1.29 -1.20
C ILE A 126 3.75 -2.16 -1.30
N LEU A 127 3.56 -3.40 -1.73
CA LEU A 127 4.62 -4.34 -2.06
C LEU A 127 4.62 -4.57 -3.57
N SER A 128 5.78 -4.49 -4.20
CA SER A 128 5.85 -4.57 -5.66
C SER A 128 7.22 -5.00 -6.18
N ASN A 129 7.22 -5.69 -7.34
CA ASN A 129 8.40 -5.83 -8.20
C ASN A 129 8.37 -4.89 -9.43
N GLU A 130 7.44 -3.93 -9.49
CA GLU A 130 7.36 -2.92 -10.55
C GLU A 130 8.28 -1.73 -10.28
N SER A 131 9.48 -1.78 -10.85
CA SER A 131 10.50 -0.76 -10.58
C SER A 131 10.13 0.66 -11.01
N ALA A 132 9.17 0.83 -11.93
CA ALA A 132 8.65 2.13 -12.29
C ALA A 132 7.97 2.84 -11.10
N LEU A 133 7.49 2.12 -10.08
CA LEU A 133 6.87 2.74 -8.91
C LEU A 133 7.89 3.48 -8.04
N TRP A 134 9.05 2.89 -7.76
CA TRP A 134 10.04 3.45 -6.83
C TRP A 134 11.20 4.21 -7.50
N LYS A 135 11.41 4.07 -8.80
CA LYS A 135 12.45 4.82 -9.53
C LYS A 135 11.94 6.21 -9.91
N GLN A 136 12.82 7.21 -9.81
CA GLN A 136 12.53 8.52 -10.36
C GLN A 136 12.39 8.46 -11.90
N PRO A 137 11.54 9.33 -12.50
CA PRO A 137 11.46 9.44 -13.95
C PRO A 137 12.83 9.83 -14.53
N VAL A 138 13.23 9.15 -15.62
CA VAL A 138 14.52 9.39 -16.29
C VAL A 138 14.43 10.49 -17.35
N LEU A 139 13.24 11.03 -17.64
CA LEU A 139 13.00 11.97 -18.74
C LEU A 139 13.00 13.42 -18.23
N PRO A 140 14.04 14.22 -18.49
CA PRO A 140 14.11 15.61 -18.04
C PRO A 140 13.11 16.52 -18.80
N ASP A 141 12.82 16.19 -20.06
CA ASP A 141 12.14 17.09 -21.00
C ASP A 141 10.63 16.83 -21.15
N LYS A 142 10.09 15.85 -20.42
CA LYS A 142 8.65 15.54 -20.42
C LYS A 142 8.16 15.32 -19.00
N VAL A 143 7.34 16.24 -18.53
CA VAL A 143 6.61 16.09 -17.27
C VAL A 143 5.52 15.03 -17.48
N PRO A 144 5.56 13.88 -16.78
CA PRO A 144 4.50 12.89 -16.87
C PRO A 144 3.17 13.45 -16.36
N ASN A 145 2.07 13.01 -16.96
CA ASN A 145 0.72 13.40 -16.55
C ASN A 145 0.36 12.98 -15.11
N ASP A 146 1.05 12.00 -14.54
CA ASP A 146 0.83 11.52 -13.17
C ASP A 146 1.93 12.03 -12.20
N ILE A 147 2.60 13.14 -12.52
CA ILE A 147 3.76 13.65 -11.76
C ILE A 147 3.45 13.87 -10.27
N GLU A 148 2.24 14.34 -9.96
CA GLU A 148 1.80 14.57 -8.59
C GLU A 148 1.53 13.25 -7.85
N TYR A 149 1.06 12.23 -8.56
CA TYR A 149 0.85 10.89 -8.02
C TYR A 149 2.11 10.02 -7.97
N ARG A 150 3.28 10.52 -8.38
CA ARG A 150 4.50 9.71 -8.33
C ARG A 150 4.77 9.24 -6.91
N ILE A 151 5.17 7.98 -6.79
CA ILE A 151 5.50 7.33 -5.52
C ILE A 151 6.95 6.84 -5.53
N HIS A 152 7.87 7.57 -6.18
CA HIS A 152 9.27 7.15 -6.19
C HIS A 152 9.90 7.29 -4.79
N ASN A 153 11.04 6.62 -4.58
CA ASN A 153 11.77 6.74 -3.32
C ASN A 153 12.10 8.20 -2.98
N GLY A 154 11.84 8.59 -1.73
CA GLY A 154 12.06 9.93 -1.20
C GLY A 154 11.01 10.98 -1.59
N LYS A 155 9.95 10.61 -2.32
CA LYS A 155 8.85 11.54 -2.63
C LYS A 155 8.13 11.96 -1.36
N ILE A 156 7.73 13.22 -1.30
CA ILE A 156 6.80 13.76 -0.31
C ILE A 156 5.40 13.81 -0.95
N LEU A 157 4.42 13.23 -0.27
CA LEU A 157 3.01 13.24 -0.61
C LEU A 157 2.28 14.11 0.41
N GLU A 158 1.61 15.17 -0.04
CA GLU A 158 0.88 16.12 0.80
C GLU A 158 -0.08 16.96 -0.05
N GLY A 159 -1.12 17.52 0.59
CA GLY A 159 -2.05 18.46 -0.03
C GLY A 159 -2.85 17.88 -1.19
N GLU A 160 -3.28 18.75 -2.10
CA GLU A 160 -4.06 18.38 -3.27
C GLU A 160 -3.17 17.89 -4.42
N LEU A 161 -3.51 16.73 -4.96
CA LEU A 161 -2.80 16.03 -6.03
C LEU A 161 -3.73 15.76 -7.21
N ASN A 162 -3.28 16.12 -8.40
CA ASN A 162 -4.06 16.18 -9.63
C ASN A 162 -3.40 15.39 -10.77
N TRP A 163 -4.25 14.88 -11.66
CA TRP A 163 -3.82 14.51 -12.99
C TRP A 163 -3.36 15.76 -13.76
N GLY A 164 -2.32 15.59 -14.58
CA GLY A 164 -1.87 16.60 -15.52
C GLY A 164 -2.97 16.92 -16.52
N GLN A 165 -3.00 18.17 -16.99
CA GLN A 165 -4.07 18.71 -17.83
C GLN A 165 -4.34 17.90 -19.12
N ASN A 166 -3.35 17.16 -19.61
CA ASN A 166 -3.42 16.37 -20.85
C ASN A 166 -3.68 14.88 -20.59
N THR A 167 -4.16 14.51 -19.40
CA THR A 167 -4.48 13.11 -19.08
C THR A 167 -5.73 12.68 -19.84
N GLY A 168 -5.66 11.53 -20.53
CA GLY A 168 -6.79 11.02 -21.31
C GLY A 168 -7.96 10.57 -20.43
N GLN A 169 -9.19 10.74 -20.92
CA GLN A 169 -10.42 10.31 -20.21
C GLN A 169 -10.41 8.83 -19.84
N GLY A 170 -9.86 7.97 -20.70
CA GLY A 170 -9.74 6.53 -20.42
C GLY A 170 -8.84 6.22 -19.22
N THR A 171 -7.76 6.98 -19.04
CA THR A 171 -6.86 6.86 -17.88
C THR A 171 -7.55 7.33 -16.60
N MET A 172 -8.32 8.41 -16.66
CA MET A 172 -9.01 8.99 -15.50
C MET A 172 -10.32 8.27 -15.13
N ASN A 173 -10.79 7.31 -15.92
CA ASN A 173 -12.09 6.66 -15.68
C ASN A 173 -12.14 5.99 -14.28
N GLY A 174 -13.04 6.47 -13.42
CA GLY A 174 -13.17 6.08 -12.01
C GLY A 174 -12.12 6.69 -11.07
N ARG A 175 -11.31 7.63 -11.55
CA ARG A 175 -10.17 8.30 -10.90
C ARG A 175 -10.13 9.79 -11.27
N GLU A 176 -11.28 10.38 -11.59
CA GLU A 176 -11.37 11.75 -12.11
C GLU A 176 -11.11 12.79 -11.02
N SER A 177 -11.44 12.47 -9.76
CA SER A 177 -11.30 13.38 -8.64
C SER A 177 -9.84 13.58 -8.24
N SER A 178 -9.50 14.83 -7.87
CA SER A 178 -8.25 15.12 -7.17
C SER A 178 -8.20 14.38 -5.83
N LEU A 179 -6.98 14.10 -5.38
CA LEU A 179 -6.72 13.44 -4.10
C LEU A 179 -6.14 14.48 -3.15
N ASN A 180 -6.80 14.71 -2.02
CA ASN A 180 -6.35 15.69 -1.02
C ASN A 180 -5.92 14.97 0.27
N LEU A 181 -4.62 14.94 0.53
CA LEU A 181 -4.04 14.37 1.74
C LEU A 181 -4.06 15.40 2.87
N LEU A 182 -4.48 14.95 4.05
CA LEU A 182 -4.51 15.78 5.27
C LEU A 182 -3.14 15.82 5.95
N GLY A 183 -2.36 14.75 5.83
CA GLY A 183 -0.99 14.64 6.32
C GLY A 183 0.07 14.87 5.24
N THR A 184 1.31 14.96 5.71
CA THR A 184 2.52 14.97 4.88
C THR A 184 3.28 13.67 5.10
N TYR A 185 3.54 12.93 4.02
CA TYR A 185 4.13 11.61 4.07
C TYR A 185 5.36 11.51 3.19
N LYS A 186 6.51 11.20 3.79
CA LYS A 186 7.70 10.84 3.03
C LYS A 186 7.65 9.36 2.69
N LEU A 187 7.77 9.05 1.41
CA LEU A 187 7.70 7.69 0.91
C LEU A 187 9.10 7.10 0.71
N ASP A 188 9.48 6.19 1.61
CA ASP A 188 10.73 5.44 1.52
C ASP A 188 10.44 3.99 1.11
N TRP A 189 11.06 3.53 0.02
CA TRP A 189 10.95 2.16 -0.46
C TRP A 189 12.09 1.33 0.12
N LEU A 190 11.72 0.34 0.92
CA LEU A 190 12.61 -0.61 1.55
C LEU A 190 12.75 -1.85 0.69
N HIS A 191 13.93 -2.49 0.76
CA HIS A 191 14.09 -3.82 0.20
C HIS A 191 13.17 -4.80 0.95
N TYR A 192 12.38 -5.57 0.20
CA TYR A 192 11.57 -6.66 0.77
C TYR A 192 12.27 -8.00 0.54
N SER A 193 12.46 -8.38 -0.72
CA SER A 193 13.09 -9.66 -1.06
C SER A 193 13.76 -9.60 -2.43
N LYS A 194 14.62 -10.59 -2.70
CA LYS A 194 15.15 -10.87 -4.03
C LYS A 194 14.97 -12.36 -4.32
N VAL A 195 14.10 -12.67 -5.27
CA VAL A 195 13.75 -14.06 -5.63
C VAL A 195 14.48 -14.55 -6.88
N MET A 196 15.06 -13.64 -7.67
CA MET A 196 15.93 -13.94 -8.81
C MET A 196 16.78 -12.72 -9.20
N GLU A 197 17.82 -12.95 -9.98
CA GLU A 197 18.72 -11.89 -10.48
C GLU A 197 18.16 -11.11 -11.68
N SER A 198 17.22 -11.71 -12.43
CA SER A 198 16.62 -11.09 -13.60
C SER A 198 15.62 -9.99 -13.24
N THR A 199 15.28 -9.15 -14.22
CA THR A 199 14.25 -8.11 -14.12
C THR A 199 12.96 -8.67 -13.52
N GLY A 200 12.39 -7.92 -12.57
CA GLY A 200 11.20 -8.33 -11.82
C GLY A 200 11.47 -9.25 -10.63
N GLY A 201 12.73 -9.64 -10.38
CA GLY A 201 13.12 -10.48 -9.24
C GLY A 201 13.33 -9.73 -7.93
N GLU A 202 13.44 -8.40 -7.95
CA GLU A 202 13.55 -7.56 -6.76
C GLU A 202 12.16 -7.06 -6.36
N PHE A 203 11.77 -7.34 -5.11
CA PHE A 203 10.58 -6.78 -4.50
C PHE A 203 10.96 -5.70 -3.49
N LYS A 204 10.23 -4.59 -3.53
CA LYS A 204 10.33 -3.50 -2.57
C LYS A 204 8.99 -3.22 -1.93
N ILE A 205 9.04 -2.69 -0.72
CA ILE A 205 7.87 -2.33 0.07
C ILE A 205 7.95 -0.86 0.50
N ALA A 206 6.85 -0.14 0.41
CA ALA A 206 6.69 1.17 1.04
C ALA A 206 5.51 1.12 2.01
N ILE A 207 5.64 1.83 3.13
CA ILE A 207 4.67 1.82 4.23
C ILE A 207 4.46 3.26 4.65
N ILE A 208 3.21 3.70 4.64
CA ILE A 208 2.78 4.99 5.18
C ILE A 208 1.99 4.73 6.45
N GLU A 209 2.42 5.31 7.57
CA GLU A 209 1.66 5.33 8.82
C GLU A 209 0.84 6.61 8.92
N VAL A 210 -0.47 6.47 9.11
CA VAL A 210 -1.36 7.55 9.51
C VAL A 210 -1.53 7.47 11.03
N PRO A 211 -1.00 8.44 11.79
CA PRO A 211 -1.01 8.37 13.25
C PRO A 211 -2.41 8.56 13.82
N VAL A 212 -2.58 8.21 15.09
CA VAL A 212 -3.80 8.54 15.84
C VAL A 212 -3.98 10.04 15.85
N LYS A 213 -5.17 10.53 15.47
CA LYS A 213 -5.52 11.94 15.64
C LYS A 213 -5.50 12.30 17.12
N LEU A 214 -4.61 13.22 17.50
CA LEU A 214 -4.63 13.81 18.83
C LEU A 214 -5.90 14.67 18.95
N LYS A 215 -6.66 14.48 20.02
CA LYS A 215 -7.75 15.41 20.34
C LYS A 215 -7.10 16.72 20.78
N GLU A 216 -7.44 17.81 20.08
CA GLU A 216 -7.21 19.18 20.55
C GLU A 216 -7.99 19.45 21.85
#